data_AF-A0A0G0FYP9-F1
#
_entry.id   AF-A0A0G0FYP9-F1
#
_cell.length_a   1.000
_cell.length_b   1.000
_cell.length_c   1.000
_cell.angle_alpha   90.00
_cell.angle_beta   90.00
_cell.angle_gamma   90.00
#
_symmetry.space_group_name_H-M   'P 1'
#
loop_
_entity.id
_entity.type
_entity.pdbx_description
1 polymer ?
#
loop_
_entity_poly.entity_id
_entity_poly.type
_entity_poly.pdbx_seq_one_letter_code
_entity_poly.pdbx_strand_id
1 'polypeptide(L)'
;MVKRKKHRVGFRKIPLERVLTYLIITALLIIIWSVVSTIVKALAFIYFIYRLVKAALEGFSNPFSAAHLFASIILVVLSFIVSSRAFLILIIILMWINAFLDD
;
A
#
# COMPACT_ATOMS: atom_id res chain seq x y z
N MET A 1 -54.33 7.84 25.20
CA MET A 1 -53.83 7.97 23.81
C MET A 1 -52.37 8.42 23.84
N VAL A 2 -51.41 7.51 23.66
CA VAL A 2 -49.96 7.81 23.73
C VAL A 2 -49.44 8.06 22.31
N LYS A 3 -49.13 9.32 21.98
CA LYS A 3 -48.51 9.69 20.70
C LYS A 3 -47.07 9.20 20.66
N ARG A 4 -46.80 8.09 19.97
CA ARG A 4 -45.42 7.67 19.66
C ARG A 4 -44.79 8.68 18.69
N LYS A 5 -43.86 9.49 19.18
CA LYS A 5 -42.98 10.31 18.34
C LYS A 5 -42.08 9.37 17.55
N LYS A 6 -42.37 9.25 16.25
CA LYS A 6 -41.54 8.52 15.28
C LYS A 6 -40.26 9.34 15.09
N HIS A 7 -39.18 8.99 15.80
CA HIS A 7 -37.85 9.52 15.54
C HIS A 7 -37.45 9.05 14.14
N ARG A 8 -37.67 9.88 13.13
CA ARG A 8 -37.09 9.65 11.81
C ARG A 8 -35.62 9.92 11.97
N VAL A 9 -34.81 8.86 11.99
CA VAL A 9 -33.37 8.93 11.78
C VAL A 9 -33.22 9.50 10.37
N GLY A 10 -33.08 10.82 10.28
CA GLY A 10 -32.79 11.49 9.03
C GLY A 10 -31.38 11.06 8.65
N PHE A 11 -31.27 10.08 7.76
CA PHE A 11 -30.04 9.90 6.99
C PHE A 11 -29.78 11.25 6.32
N ARG A 12 -28.86 12.04 6.88
CA ARG A 12 -28.31 13.20 6.19
C ARG A 12 -27.85 12.67 4.85
N LYS A 13 -28.45 13.17 3.77
CA LYS A 13 -28.00 12.87 2.41
C LYS A 13 -26.58 13.41 2.32
N ILE A 14 -25.59 12.52 2.44
CA ILE A 14 -24.21 12.85 2.15
C ILE A 14 -24.24 13.40 0.73
N PRO A 15 -23.74 14.63 0.49
CA PRO A 15 -23.79 15.23 -0.84
C PRO A 15 -23.11 14.30 -1.84
N LEU A 16 -23.85 13.89 -2.87
CA LEU A 16 -23.42 12.89 -3.85
C LEU A 16 -22.07 13.26 -4.49
N GLU A 17 -21.84 14.57 -4.64
CA GLU A 17 -20.61 15.17 -5.15
C GLU A 17 -19.38 14.80 -4.29
N ARG A 18 -19.49 14.86 -2.95
CA ARG A 18 -18.38 14.49 -2.06
C ARG A 18 -18.04 13.01 -2.17
N VAL A 19 -19.07 12.14 -2.22
CA VAL A 19 -18.88 10.69 -2.39
C VAL A 19 -18.15 10.39 -3.70
N LEU A 20 -18.52 11.07 -4.78
CA LEU A 20 -17.88 10.92 -6.09
C LEU A 20 -16.40 11.33 -6.04
N THR A 21 -16.08 12.46 -5.39
CA THR A 21 -14.71 12.93 -5.21
C THR A 21 -13.84 11.92 -4.46
N TYR A 22 -14.34 11.38 -3.33
CA TYR A 22 -13.61 10.36 -2.56
C TYR A 22 -13.38 9.08 -3.37
N LEU A 23 -14.34 8.65 -4.18
CA LEU A 23 -14.18 7.49 -5.06
C LEU A 23 -13.09 7.72 -6.11
N ILE A 24 -13.05 8.90 -6.74
CA ILE A 24 -12.01 9.25 -7.72
C ILE A 24 -10.63 9.27 -7.07
N ILE A 25 -10.50 9.89 -5.89
CA ILE A 25 -9.23 9.93 -5.13
C ILE A 25 -8.78 8.51 -4.76
N THR A 26 -9.71 7.67 -4.28
CA THR A 26 -9.41 6.27 -3.94
C THR A 26 -8.90 5.50 -5.16
N ALA A 27 -9.56 5.65 -6.32
CA ALA A 27 -9.17 4.99 -7.56
C ALA A 27 -7.77 5.44 -8.03
N LEU A 28 -7.49 6.75 -7.98
CA LEU A 28 -6.17 7.31 -8.30
C LEU A 28 -5.08 6.74 -7.38
N LEU A 29 -5.33 6.69 -6.07
CA LEU A 29 -4.42 6.10 -5.08
C LEU A 29 -4.14 4.62 -5.37
N ILE A 30 -5.16 3.84 -5.73
CA ILE A 30 -4.99 2.42 -6.11
C ILE A 30 -4.09 2.29 -7.34
N ILE A 31 -4.33 3.09 -8.38
CA ILE A 31 -3.55 3.05 -9.62
C ILE A 31 -2.09 3.43 -9.33
N ILE A 32 -1.86 4.55 -8.63
CA ILE A 32 -0.51 5.02 -8.28
C ILE A 32 0.20 3.96 -7.44
N TRP A 33 -0.45 3.42 -6.41
CA TRP A 33 0.15 2.40 -5.56
C TRP A 33 0.49 1.13 -6.33
N SER A 34 -0.37 0.69 -7.25
CA SER A 34 -0.12 -0.48 -8.10
C SER A 34 1.13 -0.29 -8.97
N VAL A 35 1.28 0.89 -9.59
CA VAL A 35 2.43 1.24 -10.42
C VAL A 35 3.69 1.32 -9.57
N VAL A 36 3.65 2.04 -8.45
CA VAL A 36 4.80 2.21 -7.53
C VAL A 36 5.24 0.86 -6.96
N SER A 37 4.31 0.02 -6.51
CA SER A 37 4.56 -1.36 -6.05
C SER A 37 5.32 -2.19 -7.08
N THR A 38 4.90 -2.09 -8.34
CA THR A 38 5.53 -2.82 -9.44
C THR A 38 6.95 -2.33 -9.69
N ILE A 39 7.15 -1.01 -9.71
CA ILE A 39 8.47 -0.39 -9.89
C ILE A 39 9.41 -0.76 -8.73
N VAL A 40 8.95 -0.69 -7.48
CA VAL A 40 9.76 -1.01 -6.30
C VAL A 40 10.21 -2.48 -6.32
N LYS A 41 9.32 -3.42 -6.66
CA LYS A 41 9.69 -4.84 -6.81
C LYS A 41 10.71 -5.04 -7.93
N ALA A 42 10.52 -4.38 -9.07
CA ALA A 42 11.46 -4.46 -10.18
C ALA A 42 12.85 -3.92 -9.79
N LEU A 43 12.91 -2.77 -9.11
CA LEU A 43 14.16 -2.19 -8.62
C LEU A 43 14.86 -3.09 -7.59
N ALA A 44 14.11 -3.64 -6.63
CA ALA A 44 14.65 -4.58 -5.65
C ALA A 44 15.23 -5.84 -6.31
N PHE A 45 14.53 -6.36 -7.33
CA PHE A 45 14.99 -7.52 -8.10
C PHE A 45 16.25 -7.22 -8.92
N ILE A 46 16.29 -6.07 -9.62
CA ILE A 46 17.49 -5.63 -10.36
C ILE A 46 18.69 -5.50 -9.41
N TYR A 47 18.49 -4.89 -8.24
CA TYR A 47 19.53 -4.77 -7.22
C TYR A 47 20.01 -6.14 -6.71
N PHE A 48 19.09 -7.09 -6.50
CA PHE A 48 19.45 -8.46 -6.15
C PHE A 48 20.30 -9.13 -7.22
N ILE A 49 19.91 -9.07 -8.50
CA ILE A 49 20.69 -9.62 -9.61
C ILE A 49 22.07 -8.99 -9.69
N TYR A 50 22.16 -7.66 -9.58
CA TYR A 50 23.46 -6.97 -9.55
C TYR A 50 24.36 -7.50 -8.43
N ARG A 51 23.82 -7.68 -7.21
CA ARG A 51 24.59 -8.22 -6.09
C ARG A 51 24.96 -9.69 -6.27
N LEU A 52 24.09 -10.49 -6.89
CA LEU A 52 24.37 -11.89 -7.20
C LEU A 52 25.56 -12.01 -8.18
N VAL A 53 25.55 -11.23 -9.26
CA VAL A 53 26.65 -11.19 -10.24
C VAL A 53 27.94 -10.73 -9.56
N LYS A 54 27.88 -9.69 -8.74
CA LYS A 54 29.05 -9.19 -8.00
C LYS A 54 29.62 -10.23 -7.03
N ALA A 55 28.76 -10.93 -6.28
CA ALA A 55 29.19 -11.99 -5.38
C ALA A 55 29.83 -13.18 -6.12
N ALA A 56 29.31 -13.51 -7.32
CA ALA A 56 29.89 -14.55 -8.17
C ALA A 56 31.28 -14.16 -8.70
N LEU A 57 31.48 -12.90 -9.08
CA LEU A 57 32.79 -12.39 -9.51
C LEU A 57 33.81 -12.35 -8.37
N GLU A 58 33.37 -12.06 -7.14
CA GLU A 58 34.21 -12.00 -5.94
C GLU A 58 34.42 -13.37 -5.28
N GLY A 59 33.84 -14.45 -5.84
CA GLY A 59 34.08 -15.83 -5.41
C GLY A 59 33.35 -16.26 -4.13
N PHE A 60 32.29 -15.55 -3.71
CA PHE A 60 31.48 -15.80 -2.50
C PHE A 60 32.23 -15.89 -1.15
N SER A 61 33.55 -15.84 -1.16
CA SER A 61 34.42 -15.97 0.02
C SER A 61 34.58 -14.65 0.79
N ASN A 62 34.21 -13.52 0.18
CA ASN A 62 34.22 -12.22 0.85
C ASN A 62 32.97 -12.07 1.75
N PRO A 63 33.12 -12.02 3.09
CA PRO A 63 32.00 -11.92 4.02
C PRO A 63 31.17 -10.63 3.82
N PHE A 64 31.80 -9.55 3.35
CA PHE A 64 31.10 -8.29 3.06
C PHE A 64 30.18 -8.41 1.84
N SER A 65 30.61 -9.19 0.83
CA SER A 65 29.80 -9.47 -0.37
C SER A 65 28.61 -10.37 -0.04
N ALA A 66 28.83 -11.40 0.77
CA ALA A 66 27.77 -12.29 1.26
C ALA A 66 26.72 -11.53 2.10
N ALA A 67 27.14 -10.62 2.99
CA ALA A 67 26.22 -9.78 3.77
C ALA A 67 25.36 -8.88 2.87
N HIS A 68 25.94 -8.30 1.82
CA HIS A 68 25.20 -7.49 0.86
C HIS A 68 24.23 -8.28 -0.01
N LEU A 69 24.57 -9.52 -0.37
CA LEU A 69 23.67 -10.44 -1.04
C LEU A 69 22.49 -10.81 -0.13
N PHE A 70 22.75 -11.06 1.15
CA PHE A 70 21.70 -11.36 2.11
C PHE A 70 20.77 -10.15 2.33
N ALA A 71 21.34 -8.95 2.42
CA ALA A 71 20.58 -7.71 2.52
C ALA A 71 19.69 -7.47 1.29
N SER A 72 20.16 -7.81 0.07
CA SER A 72 19.33 -7.67 -1.13
C SER A 72 18.19 -8.68 -1.18
N ILE A 73 18.38 -9.91 -0.68
CA ILE A 73 17.30 -10.89 -0.50
C ILE A 73 16.23 -10.35 0.46
N ILE A 74 16.65 -9.83 1.62
CA ILE A 74 15.73 -9.22 2.58
C ILE A 74 14.96 -8.07 1.94
N LEU A 75 15.64 -7.21 1.17
CA LEU A 75 15.01 -6.08 0.47
C LEU A 75 13.92 -6.54 -0.51
N VAL A 76 14.19 -7.61 -1.28
CA VAL A 76 13.19 -8.22 -2.16
C VAL A 76 12.00 -8.73 -1.35
N VAL A 77 12.22 -9.51 -0.29
CA VAL A 77 11.12 -10.03 0.55
C VAL A 77 10.29 -8.90 1.15
N LEU A 78 10.94 -7.87 1.71
CA LEU A 78 10.25 -6.68 2.25
C LEU A 78 9.45 -5.95 1.18
N SER A 79 9.99 -5.79 -0.04
CA SER A 79 9.24 -5.17 -1.14
C SER A 79 7.95 -5.93 -1.47
N PHE A 80 7.95 -7.26 -1.36
CA PHE A 80 6.74 -8.05 -1.58
C PHE A 80 5.72 -7.90 -0.44
N ILE A 81 6.18 -7.82 0.80
CA ILE A 81 5.33 -7.66 1.98
C ILE A 81 4.72 -6.25 2.05
N VAL A 82 5.54 -5.21 1.93
CA VAL A 82 5.11 -3.80 2.02
C VAL A 82 4.18 -3.45 0.86
N SER A 83 4.47 -3.96 -0.33
CA SER A 83 3.61 -3.78 -1.50
C SER A 83 2.44 -4.78 -1.58
N SER A 84 2.08 -5.42 -0.47
CA SER A 84 0.95 -6.34 -0.42
C SER A 84 -0.40 -5.61 -0.54
N ARG A 85 -1.42 -6.33 -1.02
CA ARG A 85 -2.80 -5.83 -1.10
C ARG A 85 -3.36 -5.42 0.28
N ALA A 86 -2.87 -6.04 1.35
CA ALA A 86 -3.28 -5.74 2.72
C ALA A 86 -2.91 -4.30 3.13
N PHE A 87 -1.75 -3.80 2.72
CA PHE A 87 -1.34 -2.42 3.00
C PHE A 87 -2.23 -1.40 2.29
N LEU A 88 -2.65 -1.70 1.05
CA LEU A 88 -3.58 -0.87 0.28
C LEU A 88 -4.97 -0.82 0.94
N ILE A 89 -5.48 -1.98 1.39
CA ILE A 89 -6.75 -2.07 2.11
C ILE A 89 -6.71 -1.26 3.41
N LEU A 90 -5.60 -1.31 4.16
CA LEU A 90 -5.41 -0.53 5.38
C LEU A 90 -5.50 0.99 5.11
N ILE A 91 -4.84 1.49 4.05
CA ILE A 91 -4.90 2.91 3.66
C ILE A 91 -6.33 3.33 3.30
N ILE A 92 -7.05 2.49 2.54
CA ILE A 92 -8.45 2.78 2.17
C ILE A 92 -9.31 2.88 3.43
N ILE A 93 -9.17 1.93 4.37
CA ILE A 93 -9.92 1.96 5.64
C ILE A 93 -9.62 3.24 6.42
N LEU A 94 -8.34 3.61 6.57
CA LEU A 94 -7.95 4.82 7.30
C LEU A 94 -8.51 6.09 6.66
N MET A 95 -8.46 6.20 5.33
CA MET A 95 -8.98 7.35 4.61
C MET A 95 -10.49 7.50 4.78
N TRP A 96 -11.24 6.39 4.74
CA TRP A 96 -12.68 6.41 4.95
C TRP A 96 -13.04 6.71 6.41
N ILE A 97 -12.31 6.16 7.39
CA ILE A 97 -12.51 6.51 8.81
C ILE A 97 -12.33 8.02 9.02
N ASN A 98 -11.28 8.62 8.44
CA ASN A 98 -11.06 10.06 8.56
C ASN A 98 -12.21 10.86 7.94
N ALA A 99 -12.67 10.47 6.74
CA ALA A 99 -13.80 11.12 6.08
C ALA A 99 -15.11 11.03 6.89
N PHE A 100 -15.34 9.94 7.63
CA PHE A 100 -16.52 9.80 8.50
C PHE A 100 -16.40 10.55 9.84
N LEU A 101 -15.19 10.87 10.30
CA LEU A 101 -14.95 11.61 11.54
C LEU A 101 -15.00 13.13 11.34
N ASP A 102 -14.72 13.60 10.12
CA ASP A 102 -14.74 15.02 9.76
C ASP A 102 -16.16 15.56 9.42
N ASP A 103 -17.19 14.71 9.35
CA ASP A 103 -18.61 15.04 9.08
C ASP A 103 -19.52 14.98 10.34
#